data_AF-A0A7Y4T805-F1
#
_entry.id   AF-A0A7Y4T805-F1
#
_cell.length_a   1.000
_cell.length_b   1.000
_cell.length_c   1.000
_cell.angle_alpha   90.00
_cell.angle_beta   90.00
_cell.angle_gamma   90.00
#
_symmetry.space_group_name_H-M   'P 1'
#
loop_
_entity.id
_entity.type
_entity.pdbx_description
1 polymer ?
#
loop_
_entity_poly.entity_id
_entity_poly.type
_entity_poly.pdbx_seq_one_letter_code
_entity_poly.pdbx_strand_id
1 'polypeptide(L)' 'MAPRAKAADAEPVPESDRIGDLPHPRERFELYGHEAAAETLATAARSGRLPHAWILAGPKGVGKST' A
#
# COMPACT_ATOMS: atom_id res chain seq x y z
N MET A 1 22.44 -5.70 30.67
CA MET A 1 21.20 -5.90 29.89
C MET A 1 21.60 -6.46 28.53
N ALA A 2 21.40 -7.76 28.30
CA ALA A 2 21.87 -8.44 27.10
C ALA A 2 21.01 -8.07 25.87
N PRO A 3 21.59 -7.98 24.65
CA PRO A 3 20.82 -7.75 23.43
C PRO A 3 19.94 -8.97 23.14
N ARG A 4 18.66 -8.71 22.86
CA ARG A 4 17.68 -9.74 22.47
C ARG A 4 18.14 -10.32 21.12
N ALA A 5 18.45 -11.62 21.09
CA ALA A 5 18.79 -12.33 19.87
C ALA A 5 17.66 -12.17 18.83
N LYS A 6 18.03 -11.86 17.59
CA LYS A 6 17.10 -11.84 16.45
C LYS A 6 16.62 -13.28 16.26
N ALA A 7 15.31 -13.50 16.32
CA ALA A 7 14.72 -14.79 15.94
C ALA A 7 15.03 -15.01 14.45
N ALA A 8 16.06 -15.81 14.17
CA ALA A 8 16.17 -16.56 12.93
C ALA A 8 15.09 -17.65 13.00
N ASP A 9 14.34 -17.82 11.91
CA ASP A 9 13.11 -18.63 11.79
C ASP A 9 11.81 -17.93 12.26
N ALA A 10 11.55 -16.73 11.74
CA ALA A 10 10.19 -16.22 11.67
C ALA A 10 9.58 -16.68 10.35
N GLU A 11 8.47 -17.43 10.40
CA GLU A 11 7.64 -17.64 9.20
C GLU A 11 7.33 -16.27 8.57
N PRO A 12 7.33 -16.17 7.23
CA PRO A 12 7.04 -14.92 6.56
C PRO A 12 5.67 -14.41 7.02
N VAL A 13 5.65 -13.18 7.53
CA VAL A 13 4.41 -12.53 7.96
C VAL A 13 3.42 -12.58 6.79
N PRO A 14 2.19 -13.07 6.99
CA PRO A 14 1.20 -13.13 5.92
C PRO A 14 0.98 -11.72 5.35
N GLU A 15 1.07 -11.61 4.02
CA GLU A 15 0.88 -10.34 3.33
C GLU A 15 -0.61 -10.01 3.24
N SER A 16 -1.07 -9.07 4.06
CA SER A 16 -2.49 -8.73 4.26
C SER A 16 -3.27 -8.44 2.97
N ASP A 17 -2.62 -7.89 1.95
CA ASP A 17 -3.28 -7.44 0.72
C ASP A 17 -3.04 -8.37 -0.49
N ARG A 18 -2.34 -9.50 -0.31
CA ARG A 18 -2.19 -10.49 -1.40
C ARG A 18 -3.50 -11.25 -1.59
N ILE A 19 -3.91 -11.38 -2.86
CA ILE A 19 -5.10 -12.13 -3.25
C ILE A 19 -4.66 -13.37 -4.04
N GLY A 20 -4.72 -14.54 -3.40
CA GLY A 20 -4.35 -15.81 -4.02
C GLY A 20 -2.91 -15.78 -4.55
N ASP A 21 -2.74 -16.22 -5.80
CA ASP A 21 -1.43 -16.28 -6.48
C ASP A 21 -1.07 -14.99 -7.24
N LEU A 22 -1.86 -13.92 -7.09
CA LEU A 22 -1.55 -12.65 -7.74
C LEU A 22 -0.34 -11.97 -7.06
N PRO A 23 0.48 -11.23 -7.82
CA PRO A 23 1.53 -10.39 -7.24
C PRO A 23 0.98 -9.48 -6.15
N HIS A 24 1.77 -9.24 -5.13
CA HIS A 24 1.39 -8.33 -4.05
C HIS A 24 1.22 -6.91 -4.64
N PRO A 25 0.29 -6.08 -4.14
CA PRO A 25 0.13 -4.71 -4.68
C PRO A 25 1.42 -3.87 -4.68
N ARG A 26 2.33 -4.10 -3.73
CA ARG A 26 3.66 -3.45 -3.70
C ARG A 26 4.60 -3.87 -4.84
N GLU A 27 4.31 -4.95 -5.56
CA GLU A 27 5.05 -5.43 -6.73
C GLU A 27 4.47 -4.86 -8.04
N ARG A 28 3.38 -4.10 -7.96
CA ARG A 28 2.74 -3.39 -9.09
C ARG A 28 3.14 -1.91 -9.07
N PHE A 29 3.92 -1.50 -10.06
CA PHE A 29 4.36 -0.09 -10.20
C PHE A 29 3.52 0.72 -11.20
N GLU A 30 2.61 0.06 -11.90
CA GLU A 30 1.73 0.68 -12.90
C GLU A 30 0.31 0.77 -12.36
N LEU A 31 -0.28 1.95 -12.46
CA LEU A 31 -1.66 2.25 -12.07
C LEU A 31 -2.40 2.82 -13.28
N TYR A 32 -3.58 2.27 -13.58
CA TYR A 32 -4.34 2.59 -14.78
C TYR A 32 -5.70 3.21 -14.43
N GLY A 33 -6.08 4.30 -15.08
CA GLY A 33 -7.44 4.87 -15.01
C GLY A 33 -7.76 5.64 -13.73
N HIS A 34 -6.75 5.94 -12.90
CA HIS A 34 -6.87 6.66 -11.63
C HIS A 34 -6.10 7.99 -11.64
N GLU A 35 -5.87 8.58 -12.81
CA GLU A 35 -4.98 9.73 -13.00
C GLU A 35 -5.40 10.91 -12.13
N ALA A 36 -6.70 11.23 -12.10
CA ALA A 36 -7.23 12.34 -11.29
C ALA A 36 -7.07 12.10 -9.77
N ALA A 37 -7.28 10.86 -9.30
CA ALA A 37 -7.11 10.51 -7.90
C ALA A 37 -5.63 10.54 -7.49
N ALA A 38 -4.74 10.01 -8.33
CA ALA A 38 -3.30 10.05 -8.13
C ALA A 38 -2.76 11.48 -8.09
N GLU A 39 -3.22 12.35 -8.99
CA GLU A 39 -2.85 13.77 -9.01
C GLU A 39 -3.30 14.50 -7.74
N THR A 40 -4.49 14.18 -7.24
CA THR A 40 -5.01 14.76 -5.98
C THR A 40 -4.12 14.38 -4.79
N LEU A 41 -3.75 13.10 -4.67
CA LEU A 41 -2.81 12.65 -3.62
C LEU A 41 -1.44 13.31 -3.78
N ALA A 42 -0.88 13.32 -4.99
CA ALA A 42 0.44 13.86 -5.26
C ALA A 42 0.51 15.36 -4.97
N THR A 43 -0.55 16.10 -5.28
CA THR A 43 -0.66 17.53 -4.98
C THR A 43 -0.75 17.79 -3.48
N ALA A 44 -1.56 17.02 -2.75
CA ALA A 44 -1.63 17.13 -1.30
C ALA A 44 -0.28 16.80 -0.62
N ALA A 45 0.41 15.76 -1.08
CA ALA A 45 1.74 15.40 -0.58
C ALA A 45 2.79 16.51 -0.82
N ARG A 46 2.78 17.14 -2.01
CA ARG A 46 3.68 18.26 -2.34
C ARG A 46 3.34 19.57 -1.63
N SER A 47 2.12 19.72 -1.12
CA SER A 47 1.65 20.96 -0.48
C SER A 47 2.25 21.22 0.91
N GLY A 48 2.91 20.23 1.52
CA GLY A 48 3.34 20.29 2.92
C GLY A 48 2.19 20.20 3.94
N ARG A 49 0.95 20.03 3.47
CA ARG A 49 -0.25 19.82 4.29
C ARG A 49 -0.98 18.56 3.84
N LEU A 50 -0.51 17.41 4.31
CA LEU A 50 -1.15 16.14 4.01
C LEU A 50 -2.32 15.89 4.99
N PRO A 51 -3.54 15.56 4.50
CA PRO A 51 -4.64 15.14 5.36
C PRO A 51 -4.26 13.95 6.24
N HIS A 52 -4.81 13.90 7.45
CA HIS A 52 -4.52 12.83 8.41
C HIS A 52 -5.04 11.45 7.99
N ALA A 53 -6.04 11.40 7.11
CA ALA A 53 -6.62 10.17 6.60
C ALA A 53 -7.12 10.35 5.16
N TRP A 54 -7.12 9.24 4.43
CA TRP A 54 -7.68 9.11 3.09
C TRP A 54 -8.67 7.96 3.05
N ILE A 55 -9.73 8.11 2.27
CA ILE A 55 -10.71 7.05 2.02
C ILE A 55 -10.69 6.77 0.52
N LEU A 56 -10.25 5.56 0.15
CA LEU A 56 -10.31 5.07 -1.22
C LEU A 56 -11.57 4.21 -1.36
N ALA A 57 -12.51 4.65 -2.18
CA ALA A 57 -13.81 4.00 -2.38
C ALA A 57 -14.00 3.55 -3.82
N GLY A 58 -14.77 2.49 -4.03
CA GLY A 58 -15.05 1.94 -5.36
C GLY A 58 -15.22 0.42 -5.37
N PRO A 59 -15.62 -0.17 -6.51
CA PRO A 59 -15.92 -1.60 -6.63
C PRO A 59 -14.72 -2.49 -6.29
N LYS A 60 -14.98 -3.75 -5.93
CA LYS A 60 -13.92 -4.74 -5.67
C LYS A 60 -13.05 -4.91 -6.91
N GLY A 61 -11.73 -4.96 -6.73
CA GLY A 61 -10.77 -5.16 -7.83
C GLY A 61 -10.37 -3.89 -8.60
N VAL A 62 -10.92 -2.72 -8.27
CA VAL A 62 -10.59 -1.46 -8.98
C VAL A 62 -9.16 -0.94 -8.71
N GLY A 63 -8.37 -1.58 -7.83
CA GLY A 63 -7.01 -1.14 -7.50
C GLY A 63 -6.88 -0.24 -6.27
N LYS A 64 -7.84 -0.27 -5.33
CA LYS A 64 -7.80 0.57 -4.10
C LYS A 64 -6.59 0.30 -3.17
N SER A 65 -6.00 -0.88 -3.24
CA SER A 65 -4.87 -1.29 -2.40
C SER A 65 -3.54 -1.25 -3.16
N THR A 66 -3.54 -0.74 -4.40
CA THR A 66 -2.38 -0.64 -5.32
C THR A 66 -1.83 0.77 -5.29
#